data_AF-A0A947BVB1-F1
#
_entry.id   AF-A0A947BVB1-F1
#
_cell.length_a   1.000
_cell.length_b   1.000
_cell.length_c   1.000
_cell.angle_alpha   90.00
_cell.angle_beta   90.00
_cell.angle_gamma   90.00
#
_symmetry.space_group_name_H-M   'P 1'
#
loop_
_entity.id
_entity.type
_entity.pdbx_description
1 polymer ?
#
loop_
_entity_poly.entity_id
_entity_poly.type
_entity_poly.pdbx_seq_one_letter_code
_entity_poly.pdbx_strand_id
1 'polypeptide(L)'
;MLNFAIILIAAGLAAAGSHGGCDFNGMPVFAICVALAFLLQWVAFVPAWLYRTEKFYDLVGSGTYIATMIVAVALSPVRDARS
;
A
#
# COMPACT_ATOMS: atom_id res chain seq x y z
N MET A 1 11.00 19.01 5.87
CA MET A 1 9.60 19.49 5.73
C MET A 1 8.75 18.58 4.85
N LEU A 2 9.18 18.20 3.64
CA LEU A 2 8.38 17.39 2.71
C LEU A 2 7.99 15.99 3.26
N ASN A 3 8.89 15.31 3.98
CA ASN A 3 8.66 13.94 4.45
C ASN A 3 7.52 13.81 5.49
N PHE A 4 7.33 14.83 6.32
CA PHE A 4 6.28 14.83 7.35
C PHE A 4 4.89 15.02 6.74
N ALA A 5 4.80 15.86 5.69
CA ALA A 5 3.55 16.07 4.95
C ALA A 5 3.06 14.79 4.27
N ILE A 6 3.98 14.00 3.71
CA ILE A 6 3.64 12.73 3.05
C ILE A 6 3.06 11.73 4.05
N ILE A 7 3.65 11.62 5.24
CA ILE A 7 3.15 10.72 6.30
C ILE A 7 1.74 11.16 6.75
N LEU A 8 1.51 12.46 6.91
CA LEU A 8 0.20 12.99 7.30
C LEU A 8 -0.87 12.76 6.22
N ILE A 9 -0.52 12.95 4.95
CA ILE A 9 -1.43 12.68 3.82
C ILE A 9 -1.73 11.18 3.75
N ALA A 10 -0.72 10.33 3.85
CA ALA A 10 -0.90 8.87 3.85
C ALA A 10 -1.79 8.41 5.02
N ALA A 11 -1.59 8.96 6.21
CA ALA A 11 -2.43 8.68 7.38
C ALA A 11 -3.87 9.15 7.18
N GLY A 12 -4.07 10.35 6.61
CA GLY A 12 -5.40 10.87 6.27
C GLY A 12 -6.11 10.03 5.21
N LEU A 13 -5.38 9.60 4.17
CA LEU A 13 -5.89 8.72 3.13
C LEU A 13 -6.29 7.35 3.72
N ALA A 14 -5.44 6.78 4.56
CA ALA A 14 -5.71 5.53 5.25
C ALA A 14 -6.96 5.63 6.13
N ALA A 15 -7.10 6.71 6.90
CA ALA A 15 -8.27 6.94 7.74
C ALA A 15 -9.56 7.11 6.93
N ALA A 16 -9.52 7.93 5.86
CA ALA A 16 -10.67 8.18 5.00
C ALA A 16 -11.08 6.91 4.20
N GLY A 17 -10.11 6.20 3.62
CA GLY A 17 -10.36 4.98 2.85
C GLY A 17 -10.71 3.76 3.69
N SER A 18 -10.44 3.79 5.00
CA SER A 18 -10.88 2.76 5.94
C SER A 18 -12.32 2.96 6.42
N HIS A 19 -12.92 4.13 6.16
CA HIS A 19 -14.27 4.44 6.65
C HIS A 19 -15.33 3.58 5.93
N GLY A 20 -16.01 2.70 6.67
CA GLY A 20 -16.97 1.74 6.11
C GLY A 20 -16.33 0.60 5.30
N GLY A 21 -15.00 0.43 5.40
CA GLY A 21 -14.26 -0.63 4.72
C GLY A 21 -14.38 -2.00 5.42
N CYS A 22 -13.64 -2.98 4.91
CA CYS A 22 -13.52 -4.28 5.56
C CYS A 22 -12.41 -4.27 6.62
N ASP A 23 -12.69 -4.89 7.76
CA ASP A 23 -11.73 -5.09 8.84
C ASP A 23 -11.23 -6.54 8.85
N PHE A 24 -9.93 -6.70 9.05
CA PHE A 24 -9.28 -7.96 9.33
C PHE A 24 -8.69 -7.91 10.74
N ASN A 25 -9.22 -8.74 11.65
CA ASN A 25 -8.77 -8.83 13.04
C ASN A 25 -8.75 -7.47 13.80
N GLY A 26 -9.74 -6.61 13.53
CA GLY A 26 -9.85 -5.27 14.14
C GLY A 26 -8.99 -4.18 13.50
N MET A 27 -8.28 -4.48 12.40
CA MET A 27 -7.55 -3.50 11.60
C MET A 27 -8.18 -3.35 10.20
N PRO A 28 -8.36 -2.13 9.68
CA PRO A 28 -8.88 -1.93 8.33
C PRO A 28 -7.92 -2.50 7.29
N VAL A 29 -8.44 -3.33 6.38
CA VAL A 29 -7.65 -3.92 5.29
C VAL A 29 -7.02 -2.82 4.42
N PHE A 30 -7.73 -1.71 4.21
CA PHE A 30 -7.21 -0.56 3.49
C PHE A 30 -5.96 0.03 4.16
N ALA A 31 -5.97 0.20 5.48
CA ALA A 31 -4.82 0.69 6.23
C ALA A 31 -3.62 -0.29 6.13
N ILE A 32 -3.88 -1.60 6.16
CA ILE A 32 -2.86 -2.63 5.96
C ILE A 32 -2.22 -2.51 4.57
N CYS A 33 -3.03 -2.33 3.52
CA CYS A 33 -2.54 -2.15 2.15
C CYS A 33 -1.70 -0.87 1.98
N VAL A 34 -2.14 0.25 2.57
CA VAL A 34 -1.37 1.51 2.54
C VAL A 34 -0.03 1.35 3.25
N ALA A 35 -0.01 0.73 4.43
CA ALA A 35 1.22 0.47 5.17
C ALA A 35 2.18 -0.41 4.38
N LEU A 36 1.68 -1.49 3.75
CA LEU A 36 2.48 -2.39 2.93
C LEU A 36 3.07 -1.68 1.71
N ALA A 37 2.26 -0.88 0.99
CA ALA A 37 2.73 -0.09 -0.14
C ALA A 37 3.85 0.87 0.26
N PHE A 38 3.68 1.57 1.39
CA PHE A 38 4.65 2.53 1.89
C PHE A 38 5.97 1.86 2.28
N LEU A 39 5.91 0.72 2.97
CA LEU A 39 7.09 -0.04 3.37
C LEU A 39 7.85 -0.58 2.15
N LEU A 40 7.16 -1.20 1.19
CA LEU A 40 7.79 -1.73 -0.02
C LEU A 40 8.44 -0.61 -0.84
N GLN A 41 7.74 0.50 -1.03
CA GLN A 41 8.27 1.61 -1.81
C GLN A 41 9.45 2.31 -1.12
N TRP A 42 9.41 2.43 0.20
CA TRP A 42 10.52 2.99 0.99
C TRP A 42 11.77 2.09 0.93
N VAL A 43 11.61 0.78 1.09
CA VAL A 43 12.72 -0.18 0.96
C VAL A 43 13.26 -0.20 -0.47
N ALA A 44 12.40 -0.15 -1.48
CA ALA A 44 12.79 -0.15 -2.89
C ALA A 44 13.49 1.14 -3.34
N PHE A 45 13.20 2.26 -2.68
CA PHE A 45 13.83 3.54 -2.97
C PHE A 45 15.33 3.53 -2.70
N VAL A 46 15.79 2.85 -1.63
CA VAL A 46 17.22 2.78 -1.26
C VAL A 46 18.08 2.17 -2.38
N PRO A 47 17.82 0.95 -2.90
CA PRO A 47 18.58 0.38 -4.01
C PRO A 47 18.35 1.13 -5.32
N ALA A 48 17.13 1.62 -5.59
CA ALA A 48 16.86 2.38 -6.81
C ALA A 48 17.69 3.67 -6.88
N TRP A 49 17.86 4.35 -5.75
CA TRP A 49 18.70 5.54 -5.65
C TRP A 49 20.19 5.21 -5.81
N LEU A 50 20.65 4.10 -5.20
CA LEU A 50 22.05 3.65 -5.29
C LEU A 50 22.46 3.24 -6.71
N TYR A 51 21.62 2.47 -7.39
CA TYR A 51 21.91 1.97 -8.73
C TYR A 51 21.45 2.91 -9.85
N ARG A 52 20.70 3.97 -9.51
CA ARG A 52 20.11 4.93 -10.46
C ARG A 52 19.35 4.23 -11.60
N THR A 53 18.64 3.17 -11.27
CA THR A 53 17.91 2.34 -12.22
C THR A 53 16.44 2.70 -12.22
N GLU A 54 16.00 3.53 -13.16
CA GLU A 54 14.59 3.92 -13.34
C GLU A 54 13.70 2.68 -13.54
N LYS A 55 14.15 1.76 -14.40
CA LYS A 55 13.44 0.52 -14.71
C LYS A 55 13.24 -0.40 -13.49
N PHE A 56 14.17 -0.40 -12.53
CA PHE A 56 14.03 -1.21 -11.32
C PHE A 56 12.92 -0.66 -10.43
N TYR A 57 12.87 0.66 -10.26
CA TYR A 57 11.85 1.30 -9.43
C TYR A 57 10.44 1.11 -10.02
N ASP A 58 10.29 1.18 -11.35
CA ASP A 58 9.03 0.90 -12.04
C ASP A 58 8.57 -0.57 -11.90
N LEU A 59 9.51 -1.52 -11.98
CA LEU A 59 9.22 -2.94 -11.75
C LEU A 59 8.77 -3.21 -10.32
N VAL A 60 9.43 -2.60 -9.33
CA VAL A 60 9.01 -2.74 -7.93
C VAL A 60 7.68 -2.03 -7.67
N GLY A 61 7.41 -0.91 -8.34
CA GLY A 61 6.11 -0.22 -8.28
C GLY A 61 4.96 -1.11 -8.76
N SER A 62 5.11 -1.74 -9.93
CA SER A 62 4.10 -2.68 -10.45
C SER A 62 3.97 -3.95 -9.60
N GLY A 63 5.08 -4.48 -9.06
CA GLY A 63 5.06 -5.60 -8.12
C GLY A 63 4.35 -5.26 -6.80
N THR A 64 4.56 -4.05 -6.28
CA THR A 64 3.89 -3.54 -5.08
C THR A 64 2.39 -3.44 -5.28
N TYR A 65 1.94 -2.94 -6.44
CA TYR A 65 0.53 -2.89 -6.80
C TYR A 65 -0.11 -4.29 -6.78
N ILE A 66 0.52 -5.26 -7.46
CA ILE A 66 0.02 -6.65 -7.49
C ILE A 66 -0.03 -7.23 -6.07
N ALA A 67 1.02 -7.03 -5.28
CA ALA A 67 1.07 -7.50 -3.89
C ALA A 67 -0.06 -6.91 -3.03
N THR A 68 -0.29 -5.59 -3.12
CA THR A 68 -1.37 -4.92 -2.38
C THR A 68 -2.75 -5.43 -2.80
N MET A 69 -2.97 -5.72 -4.08
CA MET A 69 -4.23 -6.26 -4.57
C MET A 69 -4.47 -7.68 -4.06
N ILE A 70 -3.45 -8.53 -4.08
CA ILE A 70 -3.53 -9.89 -3.52
C ILE A 70 -3.88 -9.82 -2.03
N VAL A 71 -3.21 -8.96 -1.26
CA VAL A 71 -3.47 -8.78 0.17
C VAL A 71 -4.89 -8.27 0.43
N ALA A 72 -5.36 -7.29 -0.34
CA ALA A 72 -6.71 -6.76 -0.24
C ALA A 72 -7.77 -7.85 -0.45
N VAL A 73 -7.62 -8.66 -1.51
CA VAL A 73 -8.54 -9.75 -1.82
C VAL A 73 -8.44 -10.89 -0.80
N ALA A 74 -7.24 -11.22 -0.34
CA ALA A 74 -7.01 -12.30 0.62
C ALA A 74 -7.64 -12.01 1.99
N LEU A 75 -7.58 -10.75 2.43
CA LEU A 75 -8.06 -10.30 3.74
C LEU A 75 -9.51 -9.79 3.70
N SER A 76 -10.08 -9.53 2.52
CA SER A 76 -11.49 -9.13 2.40
C SER A 76 -12.42 -10.31 2.77
N PRO A 77 -13.33 -10.13 3.76
CA PRO A 77 -14.22 -11.19 4.24
C PRO A 77 -15.32 -11.53 3.21
N VAL A 78 -15.68 -10.59 2.34
CA VAL A 78 -16.66 -10.80 1.26
C VAL A 78 -15.90 -11.11 -0.02
N ARG A 79 -15.68 -12.39 -0.26
CA ARG A 79 -15.37 -12.90 -1.61
C ARG A 79 -16.67 -13.07 -2.39
N ASP A 80 -17.46 -11.99 -2.52
CA ASP A 80 -18.59 -12.03 -3.46
C ASP A 80 -18.00 -11.97 -4.87
N ALA A 81 -17.76 -13.15 -5.45
CA ALA A 81 -17.55 -13.35 -6.88
C ALA A 81 -18.86 -13.18 -7.67
N ARG A 82 -19.82 -12.43 -7.13
CA ARG A 82 -21.06 -12.04 -7.79
C ARG A 82 -21.05 -10.52 -7.94
N SER A 83 -21.06 -10.11 -9.20
CA SER A 83 -21.51 -8.79 -9.62
C SER A 83 -22.95 -8.54 -9.21
#